data_AF-K9ESM0-F1
#
_entry.id   AF-K9ESM0-F1
#
_cell.length_a   1.000
_cell.length_b   1.000
_cell.length_c   1.000
_cell.angle_alpha   90.00
_cell.angle_beta   90.00
_cell.angle_gamma   90.00
#
_symmetry.space_group_name_H-M   'P 1'
#
loop_
_entity.id
_entity.type
_entity.pdbx_description
1 polymer ?
#
loop_
_entity_poly.entity_id
_entity_poly.type
_entity_poly.pdbx_seq_one_letter_code
_entity_poly.pdbx_strand_id
1 'polypeptide(L)'
;MTKRNNIKLETVNIYAETGDFVFCTYCGKKMLLPRGADKCPECKKVGHLSWIDGEPEEVNSVEQLSGRYKLNDTDAELEDYLSHEVLVDEYPEHHVDTDDLVEGEILVRICPVNKYPTLVEYKGEERCLCLHNDSQEEDRKVVDNWIATQTIPKFDKDNPELFTAWQAGKAEMHIATLSYFRVSDKQSLGGCDNVFYEKRQAMRSLVDYFVNENMEKLKDVYYVCEVRLFAPTFEERMTYPDTQSIFDLSDYSMVKPYYSHQVNSI
;
A
#
# COMPACT_ATOMS: atom_id res chain seq x y z
N MET A 1 19.98 -57.95 -18.53
CA MET A 1 20.44 -56.89 -17.61
C MET A 1 19.71 -55.61 -17.97
N THR A 2 18.63 -55.30 -17.26
CA THR A 2 17.78 -54.13 -17.53
C THR A 2 18.46 -52.89 -16.95
N LYS A 3 18.84 -51.93 -17.80
CA LYS A 3 19.38 -50.63 -17.38
C LYS A 3 18.31 -49.92 -16.55
N ARG A 4 18.56 -49.74 -15.25
CA ARG A 4 17.78 -48.83 -14.41
C ARG A 4 18.07 -47.41 -14.90
N ASN A 5 17.10 -46.81 -15.59
CA ASN A 5 17.14 -45.38 -15.90
C ASN A 5 17.08 -44.63 -14.57
N ASN A 6 18.16 -43.92 -14.26
CA ASN A 6 18.24 -43.05 -13.09
C ASN A 6 17.48 -41.76 -13.44
N ILE A 7 16.16 -41.78 -13.26
CA ILE A 7 15.31 -40.59 -13.49
C ILE A 7 15.68 -39.59 -12.39
N LYS A 8 16.37 -38.51 -12.78
CA LYS A 8 16.66 -37.40 -11.88
C LYS A 8 15.34 -36.66 -11.66
N LEU A 9 14.73 -36.86 -10.49
CA LEU A 9 13.52 -36.14 -10.11
C LEU A 9 13.81 -34.65 -10.04
N GLU A 10 12.91 -33.87 -10.62
CA GLU A 10 12.94 -32.41 -10.54
C GLU A 10 12.69 -31.97 -9.09
N THR A 11 13.30 -30.85 -8.69
CA THR A 11 13.17 -30.34 -7.32
C THR A 11 12.01 -29.35 -7.23
N VAL A 12 11.18 -29.51 -6.20
CA VAL A 12 10.06 -28.62 -5.86
C VAL A 12 10.32 -28.04 -4.49
N ASN A 13 10.21 -26.72 -4.36
CA ASN A 13 10.25 -26.05 -3.06
C ASN A 13 8.89 -26.13 -2.38
N ILE A 14 8.86 -26.48 -1.10
CA ILE A 14 7.64 -26.62 -0.32
C ILE A 14 7.63 -25.51 0.72
N TYR A 15 6.58 -24.67 0.68
CA TYR A 15 6.37 -23.57 1.62
C TYR A 15 5.13 -23.77 2.49
N ALA A 16 4.39 -24.86 2.28
CA ALA A 16 3.21 -25.24 3.05
C ALA A 16 2.92 -26.75 2.95
N GLU A 17 2.21 -27.28 3.93
CA GLU A 17 1.75 -28.68 3.92
C GLU A 17 0.64 -28.94 2.87
N THR A 18 -0.12 -27.90 2.53
CA THR A 18 -1.22 -27.91 1.56
C THR A 18 -1.30 -26.59 0.82
N GLY A 19 -1.72 -26.60 -0.45
CA GLY A 19 -1.98 -25.37 -1.20
C GLY A 19 -1.82 -25.52 -2.71
N ASP A 20 -1.33 -24.47 -3.36
CA ASP A 20 -1.31 -24.34 -4.81
C ASP A 20 0.00 -24.85 -5.40
N PHE A 21 -0.08 -25.84 -6.30
CA PHE A 21 1.10 -26.36 -6.99
C PHE A 21 1.36 -25.60 -8.29
N VAL A 22 2.35 -24.71 -8.24
CA VAL A 22 2.60 -23.72 -9.28
C VAL A 22 4.06 -23.71 -9.72
N PHE A 23 4.32 -23.10 -10.86
CA PHE A 23 5.65 -22.67 -11.27
C PHE A 23 5.68 -21.18 -11.51
N CYS A 24 6.84 -20.58 -11.28
CA CYS A 24 7.06 -19.18 -11.62
C CYS A 24 7.45 -19.07 -13.10
N THR A 25 6.66 -18.37 -13.90
CA THR A 25 6.95 -18.08 -15.32
C THR A 25 8.18 -17.20 -15.52
N TYR A 26 8.65 -16.52 -14.47
CA TYR A 26 9.84 -15.67 -14.51
C TYR A 26 11.13 -16.44 -14.20
N CYS A 27 11.20 -17.12 -13.05
CA CYS A 27 12.42 -17.83 -12.61
C CYS A 27 12.42 -19.33 -12.91
N GLY A 28 11.30 -19.88 -13.37
CA GLY A 28 11.14 -21.29 -13.75
C GLY A 28 11.06 -22.26 -12.58
N LYS A 29 11.14 -21.80 -11.32
CA LYS A 29 11.07 -22.68 -10.15
C LYS A 29 9.66 -23.21 -9.94
N LYS A 30 9.56 -24.48 -9.53
CA LYS A 30 8.34 -25.18 -9.14
C LYS A 30 8.21 -25.18 -7.63
N MET A 31 7.01 -24.92 -7.15
CA MET A 31 6.76 -24.72 -5.73
C MET A 31 5.34 -25.12 -5.34
N LEU A 32 5.21 -25.60 -4.10
CA LEU A 32 3.93 -25.68 -3.41
C LEU A 32 3.84 -24.47 -2.48
N LEU A 33 2.87 -23.59 -2.74
CA LEU A 33 2.63 -22.38 -1.95
C LEU A 33 1.33 -22.51 -1.15
N PRO A 34 1.18 -21.78 -0.04
CA PRO A 34 -0.13 -21.55 0.58
C PRO A 34 -1.16 -21.06 -0.45
N ARG A 35 -2.43 -21.42 -0.26
CA ARG A 35 -3.52 -20.94 -1.11
C ARG A 35 -3.57 -19.42 -1.11
N GLY A 36 -3.77 -18.82 -2.29
CA GLY A 36 -3.87 -17.37 -2.45
C GLY A 36 -2.53 -16.65 -2.63
N ALA A 37 -1.41 -17.37 -2.67
CA ALA A 37 -0.12 -16.79 -3.00
C ALA A 37 -0.12 -16.17 -4.41
N ASP A 38 0.23 -14.88 -4.49
CA ASP A 38 0.31 -14.12 -5.74
C ASP A 38 1.74 -13.65 -6.08
N LYS A 39 2.68 -13.87 -5.16
CA LYS A 39 4.09 -13.49 -5.27
C LYS A 39 4.99 -14.70 -5.20
N CYS A 40 5.99 -14.74 -6.09
CA CYS A 40 7.00 -15.79 -6.04
C CYS A 40 8.00 -15.54 -4.89
N PRO A 41 8.14 -16.45 -3.90
CA PRO A 41 9.08 -16.25 -2.78
C PRO A 41 10.55 -16.28 -3.20
N GLU A 42 10.85 -16.81 -4.38
CA GLU A 42 12.22 -16.98 -4.87
C GLU A 42 12.77 -15.76 -5.63
N CYS A 43 11.96 -15.15 -6.48
CA CYS A 43 12.36 -13.97 -7.26
C CYS A 43 11.61 -12.69 -6.86
N LYS A 44 10.69 -12.79 -5.89
CA LYS A 44 9.85 -11.71 -5.35
C LYS A 44 8.96 -11.00 -6.39
N LYS A 45 8.75 -11.61 -7.56
CA LYS A 45 7.88 -11.07 -8.62
C LYS A 45 6.42 -11.48 -8.39
N VAL A 46 5.53 -10.50 -8.44
CA VAL A 46 4.06 -10.66 -8.33
C VAL A 46 3.47 -10.96 -9.71
N GLY A 47 2.41 -11.77 -9.77
CA GLY A 47 1.66 -12.05 -11.01
C GLY A 47 2.35 -13.00 -11.99
N HIS A 48 3.41 -13.67 -11.56
CA HIS A 48 4.18 -14.62 -12.38
C HIS A 48 4.00 -16.09 -11.98
N LEU A 49 3.06 -16.39 -11.08
CA LEU A 49 2.73 -17.76 -10.69
C LEU A 49 1.71 -18.36 -11.66
N SER A 50 1.93 -19.61 -12.05
CA SER A 50 1.04 -20.33 -12.96
C SER A 50 0.99 -21.80 -12.61
N TRP A 51 -0.15 -22.44 -12.79
CA TRP A 51 -0.34 -23.86 -12.54
C TRP A 51 0.55 -24.72 -13.45
N ILE A 52 1.13 -25.79 -12.89
CA ILE A 52 2.14 -26.63 -13.58
C ILE A 52 1.62 -27.25 -14.88
N ASP A 53 0.31 -27.52 -14.97
CA ASP A 53 -0.34 -28.11 -16.15
C ASP A 53 -1.48 -27.23 -16.71
N GLY A 54 -1.52 -25.95 -16.35
CA GLY A 54 -2.52 -24.99 -16.82
C GLY A 54 -3.92 -25.14 -16.21
N GLU A 55 -4.17 -26.21 -15.48
CA GLU A 55 -5.38 -26.43 -14.66
C GLU A 55 -5.07 -26.22 -13.17
N PRO A 56 -6.00 -25.70 -12.36
CA PRO A 56 -5.81 -25.58 -10.93
C PRO A 56 -5.56 -26.94 -10.26
N GLU A 57 -4.34 -27.18 -9.78
CA GLU A 57 -3.97 -28.38 -9.00
C GLU A 57 -3.73 -27.97 -7.55
N GLU A 58 -4.79 -28.02 -6.74
CA GLU A 58 -4.67 -27.92 -5.29
C GLU A 58 -4.13 -29.23 -4.71
N VAL A 59 -3.02 -29.13 -4.00
CA VAL A 59 -2.40 -30.23 -3.27
C VAL A 59 -2.90 -30.20 -1.84
N ASN A 60 -3.58 -31.29 -1.45
CA ASN A 60 -4.15 -31.43 -0.10
C ASN A 60 -3.19 -32.16 0.86
N SER A 61 -2.04 -32.62 0.37
CA SER A 61 -0.94 -33.16 1.18
C SER A 61 0.35 -33.24 0.36
N VAL A 62 1.47 -32.79 0.94
CA VAL A 62 2.81 -32.89 0.37
C VAL A 62 3.17 -34.32 -0.09
N GLU A 63 2.58 -35.34 0.53
CA GLU A 63 2.80 -36.76 0.16
C GLU A 63 2.44 -37.02 -1.32
N GLN A 64 1.47 -36.28 -1.88
CA GLN A 64 1.06 -36.36 -3.29
C GLN A 64 2.18 -35.97 -4.29
N LEU A 65 3.19 -35.21 -3.81
CA LEU A 65 4.34 -34.76 -4.59
C LEU A 65 5.58 -35.62 -4.34
N SER A 66 5.72 -36.21 -3.15
CA SER A 66 6.91 -36.98 -2.73
C SER A 66 7.28 -38.16 -3.64
N GLY A 67 6.29 -38.76 -4.33
CA GLY A 67 6.50 -39.84 -5.29
C GLY A 67 6.92 -39.37 -6.70
N ARG A 68 6.78 -38.07 -7.00
CA ARG A 68 6.99 -37.47 -8.33
C ARG A 68 8.15 -36.47 -8.38
N TYR A 69 8.49 -35.87 -7.24
CA TYR A 69 9.45 -34.79 -7.14
C TYR A 69 10.40 -34.99 -5.96
N LYS A 70 11.59 -34.37 -6.06
CA LYS A 70 12.45 -34.17 -4.90
C LYS A 70 11.96 -32.93 -4.16
N LEU A 71 11.59 -33.09 -2.89
CA LEU A 71 11.03 -32.00 -2.09
C LEU A 71 12.15 -31.25 -1.35
N ASN A 72 12.07 -29.92 -1.36
CA ASN A 72 12.94 -29.03 -0.60
C ASN A 72 12.08 -28.16 0.32
N ASP A 73 12.03 -28.53 1.59
CA ASP A 73 11.27 -27.79 2.60
C ASP A 73 11.92 -26.43 2.85
N THR A 74 11.10 -25.38 2.83
CA THR A 74 11.55 -23.99 2.93
C THR A 74 10.56 -23.20 3.75
N ASP A 75 11.04 -22.56 4.81
CA ASP A 75 10.22 -21.61 5.58
C ASP A 75 10.00 -20.33 4.77
N ALA A 76 8.80 -19.78 4.85
CA ALA A 76 8.45 -18.48 4.28
C ALA A 76 7.42 -17.79 5.16
N GLU A 77 7.63 -16.49 5.37
CA GLU A 77 6.65 -15.62 6.03
C GLU A 77 5.58 -15.18 5.02
N LEU A 78 4.45 -14.64 5.49
CA LEU A 78 3.34 -14.18 4.64
C LEU A 78 3.83 -13.20 3.56
N GLU A 79 4.75 -12.31 3.93
CA GLU A 79 5.34 -11.29 3.06
C GLU A 79 6.29 -11.87 2.02
N ASP A 80 6.64 -13.15 2.07
CA ASP A 80 7.46 -13.76 1.03
C ASP A 80 6.63 -14.15 -0.19
N TYR A 81 5.36 -14.52 0.00
CA TYR A 81 4.51 -15.07 -1.04
C TYR A 81 3.19 -14.32 -1.28
N LEU A 82 2.86 -13.32 -0.44
CA LEU A 82 1.75 -12.40 -0.66
C LEU A 82 2.26 -11.00 -1.01
N SER A 83 1.66 -10.36 -2.01
CA SER A 83 1.85 -8.94 -2.28
C SER A 83 1.23 -8.10 -1.18
N HIS A 84 1.64 -6.83 -1.11
CA HIS A 84 1.10 -5.89 -0.13
C HIS A 84 -0.42 -5.73 -0.28
N GLU A 85 -0.95 -5.76 -1.50
CA GLU A 85 -2.39 -5.66 -1.77
C GLU A 85 -3.16 -6.83 -1.12
N VAL A 86 -2.68 -8.07 -1.31
CA VAL A 86 -3.31 -9.27 -0.72
C VAL A 86 -3.15 -9.31 0.80
N LEU A 87 -1.98 -8.92 1.32
CA LEU A 87 -1.76 -8.85 2.77
C LEU A 87 -2.74 -7.90 3.46
N VAL A 88 -2.96 -6.71 2.89
CA VAL A 88 -3.86 -5.71 3.47
C VAL A 88 -5.32 -6.16 3.42
N ASP A 89 -5.73 -6.86 2.37
CA ASP A 89 -7.11 -7.33 2.20
C ASP A 89 -7.42 -8.60 3.02
N GLU A 90 -6.52 -9.59 3.05
CA GLU A 90 -6.75 -10.88 3.70
C GLU A 90 -6.23 -10.96 5.14
N TYR A 91 -5.19 -10.17 5.47
CA TYR A 91 -4.49 -10.19 6.76
C TYR A 91 -4.31 -8.77 7.32
N PRO A 92 -5.41 -8.06 7.65
CA PRO A 92 -5.36 -6.65 8.03
C PRO A 92 -4.50 -6.36 9.29
N GLU A 93 -4.24 -7.35 10.14
CA GLU A 93 -3.29 -7.22 11.26
C GLU A 93 -1.80 -7.17 10.84
N HIS A 94 -1.45 -7.53 9.60
CA HIS A 94 -0.08 -7.55 9.05
C HIS A 94 0.27 -6.31 8.22
N HIS A 95 -0.45 -5.20 8.36
CA HIS A 95 -0.16 -3.96 7.64
C HIS A 95 1.19 -3.35 8.10
N VAL A 96 2.22 -3.47 7.26
CA VAL A 96 3.55 -2.87 7.48
C VAL A 96 3.53 -1.38 7.12
N ASP A 97 3.81 -0.53 8.11
CA ASP A 97 3.84 0.92 7.95
C ASP A 97 5.22 1.42 7.50
N THR A 98 5.30 2.07 6.32
CA THR A 98 6.57 2.54 5.73
C THR A 98 6.87 4.02 6.00
N ASP A 99 6.05 4.68 6.81
CA ASP A 99 6.24 6.08 7.20
C ASP A 99 7.35 6.24 8.26
N ASP A 100 8.17 7.28 8.14
CA ASP A 100 9.08 7.73 9.22
C ASP A 100 8.25 8.25 10.41
N LEU A 101 7.87 7.34 11.31
CA LEU A 101 7.04 7.60 12.48
C LEU A 101 7.81 7.39 13.77
N VAL A 102 7.47 8.19 14.78
CA VAL A 102 8.04 8.04 16.12
C VAL A 102 7.11 7.18 16.97
N GLU A 103 7.64 6.22 17.71
CA GLU A 103 6.85 5.40 18.64
C GLU A 103 6.01 6.30 19.58
N GLY A 104 4.71 5.99 19.69
CA GLY A 104 3.71 6.78 20.40
C GLY A 104 3.08 7.92 19.59
N GLU A 105 3.49 8.12 18.33
CA GLU A 105 2.86 9.11 17.46
C GLU A 105 1.41 8.71 17.12
N ILE A 106 0.49 9.65 17.35
CA ILE A 106 -0.92 9.49 16.99
C ILE A 106 -1.16 10.12 15.63
N LEU A 107 -1.80 9.34 14.76
CA LEU A 107 -2.12 9.69 13.39
C LEU A 107 -3.61 9.46 13.15
N VAL A 108 -4.14 10.01 12.07
CA VAL A 108 -5.44 9.57 11.56
C VAL A 108 -5.19 8.73 10.32
N ARG A 109 -5.73 7.50 10.30
CA ARG A 109 -5.73 6.63 9.10
C ARG A 109 -7.13 6.10 8.83
N ILE A 110 -7.32 5.57 7.63
CA ILE A 110 -8.50 4.78 7.32
C ILE A 110 -8.29 3.39 7.90
N CYS A 111 -9.17 2.96 8.80
CA CYS A 111 -9.07 1.64 9.37
C CYS A 111 -9.35 0.57 8.31
N PRO A 112 -8.51 -0.48 8.19
CA PRO A 112 -8.68 -1.51 7.18
C PRO A 112 -9.94 -2.36 7.42
N VAL A 113 -10.44 -2.44 8.65
CA VAL A 113 -11.61 -3.24 9.02
C VAL A 113 -12.91 -2.49 8.73
N ASN A 114 -13.05 -1.27 9.26
CA ASN A 114 -14.30 -0.53 9.16
C ASN A 114 -14.33 0.46 7.98
N LYS A 115 -13.20 0.72 7.32
CA LYS A 115 -13.03 1.66 6.20
C LYS A 115 -13.38 3.12 6.53
N TYR A 116 -13.38 3.49 7.82
CA TYR A 116 -13.58 4.87 8.29
C TYR A 116 -12.29 5.46 8.88
N PRO A 117 -12.16 6.80 8.90
CA PRO A 117 -11.12 7.48 9.66
C PRO A 117 -11.11 7.05 11.13
N THR A 118 -9.94 6.72 11.65
CA THR A 118 -9.71 6.31 13.03
C THR A 118 -8.35 6.82 13.48
N LEU A 119 -8.23 7.12 14.79
CA LEU A 119 -6.91 7.40 15.36
C LEU A 119 -6.09 6.13 15.42
N VAL A 120 -4.85 6.21 14.96
CA VAL A 120 -3.89 5.12 14.99
C VAL A 120 -2.69 5.56 15.79
N GLU A 121 -2.27 4.74 16.73
CA GLU A 121 -1.02 4.92 17.46
C GLU A 121 0.07 4.07 16.81
N TYR A 122 1.17 4.71 16.41
CA TYR A 122 2.35 4.00 15.96
C TYR A 122 3.10 3.40 17.15
N LYS A 123 3.32 2.08 17.14
CA LYS A 123 3.96 1.34 18.24
C LYS A 123 5.46 1.06 17.99
N GLY A 124 6.04 1.65 16.95
CA GLY A 124 7.40 1.29 16.54
C GLY A 124 7.44 0.01 15.71
N GLU A 125 8.58 -0.26 15.08
CA GLU A 125 8.81 -1.47 14.27
C GLU A 125 7.72 -1.69 13.21
N GLU A 126 7.31 -0.62 12.54
CA GLU A 126 6.32 -0.65 11.44
C GLU A 126 4.92 -1.12 11.89
N ARG A 127 4.64 -1.16 13.20
CA ARG A 127 3.36 -1.59 13.78
C ARG A 127 2.47 -0.40 14.17
N CYS A 128 1.19 -0.52 13.81
CA CYS A 128 0.16 0.48 14.07
C CYS A 128 -1.04 -0.14 14.80
N LEU A 129 -1.57 0.57 15.79
CA LEU A 129 -2.76 0.15 16.54
C LEU A 129 -3.93 1.10 16.29
N CYS A 130 -5.01 0.59 15.73
CA CYS A 130 -6.26 1.35 15.60
C CYS A 130 -6.91 1.54 16.97
N LEU A 131 -7.16 2.80 17.34
CA LEU A 131 -7.83 3.20 18.59
C LEU A 131 -9.34 3.27 18.37
N HIS A 132 -9.97 2.10 18.21
CA HIS A 132 -11.41 1.98 18.08
C HIS A 132 -12.15 2.19 19.40
N ASN A 133 -13.29 2.86 19.31
CA ASN A 133 -14.32 2.95 20.32
C ASN A 133 -15.47 1.99 19.99
N ASP A 134 -16.52 2.02 20.80
CA ASP A 134 -17.64 1.09 20.71
C ASP A 134 -18.47 1.29 19.42
N SER A 135 -18.27 2.40 18.70
CA SER A 135 -18.95 2.70 17.44
C SER A 135 -18.14 3.58 16.48
N GLN A 136 -18.47 3.48 15.18
CA GLN A 136 -17.91 4.35 14.13
C GLN A 136 -18.21 5.85 14.36
N GLU A 137 -19.37 6.16 14.96
CA GLU A 137 -19.74 7.56 15.26
C GLU A 137 -18.84 8.14 16.37
N GLU A 138 -18.45 7.31 17.34
CA GLU A 138 -17.51 7.70 18.39
C GLU A 138 -16.09 7.82 17.86
N ASP A 139 -15.64 6.89 17.01
CA ASP A 139 -14.35 7.01 16.31
C ASP A 139 -14.25 8.32 15.54
N ARG A 140 -15.31 8.68 14.82
CA ARG A 140 -15.39 9.96 14.11
C ARG A 140 -15.28 11.15 15.06
N LYS A 141 -16.03 11.16 16.17
CA LYS A 141 -15.97 12.24 17.17
C LYS A 141 -14.57 12.36 17.80
N VAL A 142 -13.91 11.24 18.05
CA VAL A 142 -12.56 11.21 18.61
C VAL A 142 -11.54 11.74 17.60
N VAL A 143 -11.66 11.35 16.33
CA VAL A 143 -10.87 11.92 15.23
C VAL A 143 -11.08 13.43 15.13
N ASP A 144 -12.34 13.90 15.07
CA ASP A 144 -12.69 15.33 14.96
C ASP A 144 -12.16 16.15 16.15
N ASN A 145 -12.28 15.61 17.37
CA ASN A 145 -11.76 16.25 18.58
C ASN A 145 -10.23 16.32 18.56
N TRP A 146 -9.57 15.21 18.25
CA TRP A 146 -8.11 15.16 18.15
C TRP A 146 -7.61 16.18 17.12
N ILE A 147 -8.25 16.21 15.96
CA ILE A 147 -8.07 17.21 14.89
C ILE A 147 -8.19 18.64 15.41
N ALA A 148 -9.22 18.93 16.22
CA ALA A 148 -9.46 20.27 16.76
C ALA A 148 -8.45 20.67 17.84
N THR A 149 -7.85 19.70 18.54
CA THR A 149 -6.77 19.96 19.51
C THR A 149 -5.40 20.16 18.89
N GLN A 150 -5.19 19.70 17.64
CA GLN A 150 -3.96 19.98 16.93
C GLN A 150 -3.90 21.47 16.59
N THR A 151 -2.89 22.18 17.12
CA THR A 151 -2.63 23.59 16.79
C THR A 151 -2.05 23.67 15.39
N ILE A 152 -2.91 23.47 14.39
CA ILE A 152 -2.53 23.47 12.98
C ILE A 152 -2.83 24.88 12.45
N PRO A 153 -1.81 25.62 11.95
CA PRO A 153 -2.04 26.87 11.26
C PRO A 153 -3.10 26.70 10.17
N LYS A 154 -3.98 27.68 10.02
CA LYS A 154 -5.05 27.64 9.02
C LYS A 154 -4.45 27.31 7.66
N PHE A 155 -4.99 26.28 6.99
CA PHE A 155 -4.62 25.90 5.63
C PHE A 155 -4.72 27.13 4.73
N ASP A 156 -3.57 27.56 4.22
CA ASP A 156 -3.45 28.67 3.29
C ASP A 156 -2.60 28.20 2.12
N LYS A 157 -3.21 27.37 1.27
CA LYS A 157 -2.62 26.80 0.04
C LYS A 157 -2.03 27.86 -0.89
N ASP A 158 -2.50 29.09 -0.75
CA ASP A 158 -2.11 30.24 -1.55
C ASP A 158 -1.19 31.19 -0.78
N ASN A 159 -0.62 30.76 0.37
CA ASN A 159 0.28 31.60 1.17
C ASN A 159 1.59 31.87 0.39
N PRO A 160 1.79 33.11 -0.10
CA PRO A 160 2.95 33.42 -0.93
C PRO A 160 4.26 33.42 -0.14
N GLU A 161 4.21 33.61 1.19
CA GLU A 161 5.39 33.59 2.05
C GLU A 161 5.95 32.17 2.18
N LEU A 162 5.08 31.18 2.33
CA LEU A 162 5.49 29.76 2.41
C LEU A 162 6.02 29.26 1.08
N PHE A 163 5.40 29.64 -0.03
CA PHE A 163 5.92 29.34 -1.37
C PHE A 163 7.31 29.94 -1.58
N THR A 164 7.49 31.22 -1.22
CA THR A 164 8.80 31.90 -1.29
C THR A 164 9.82 31.23 -0.38
N ALA A 165 9.42 30.79 0.82
CA ALA A 165 10.29 30.05 1.74
C ALA A 165 10.72 28.70 1.15
N TRP A 166 9.82 27.96 0.51
CA TRP A 166 10.15 26.72 -0.19
C TRP A 166 11.10 26.93 -1.36
N GLN A 167 10.87 27.96 -2.20
CA GLN A 167 11.78 28.34 -3.27
C GLN A 167 13.18 28.65 -2.74
N ALA A 168 13.27 29.35 -1.60
CA ALA A 168 14.51 29.66 -0.93
C ALA A 168 15.15 28.46 -0.19
N GLY A 169 14.55 27.27 -0.21
CA GLY A 169 15.04 26.08 0.49
C GLY A 169 14.85 26.10 2.01
N LYS A 170 13.96 26.97 2.52
CA LYS A 170 13.69 27.18 3.95
C LYS A 170 12.42 26.49 4.45
N ALA A 171 11.63 25.92 3.54
CA ALA A 171 10.44 25.14 3.85
C ALA A 171 10.40 23.89 2.98
N GLU A 172 9.73 22.86 3.47
CA GLU A 172 9.38 21.67 2.70
C GLU A 172 8.09 21.89 1.92
N MET A 173 7.87 21.09 0.88
CA MET A 173 6.61 21.04 0.16
C MET A 173 6.15 19.59 0.03
N HIS A 174 4.93 19.34 0.47
CA HIS A 174 4.27 18.06 0.46
C HIS A 174 3.08 18.16 -0.48
N ILE A 175 3.02 17.27 -1.48
CA ILE A 175 1.88 17.18 -2.39
C ILE A 175 1.03 15.99 -1.95
N ALA A 176 -0.19 16.27 -1.51
CA ALA A 176 -1.18 15.23 -1.24
C ALA A 176 -2.06 15.07 -2.47
N THR A 177 -2.07 13.85 -3.00
CA THR A 177 -2.85 13.44 -4.17
C THR A 177 -3.92 12.47 -3.71
N LEU A 178 -5.16 12.73 -4.11
CA LEU A 178 -6.22 11.75 -4.05
C LEU A 178 -6.68 11.45 -5.46
N SER A 179 -6.48 10.21 -5.90
CA SER A 179 -7.01 9.71 -7.17
C SER A 179 -8.11 8.71 -6.90
N TYR A 180 -9.11 8.62 -7.78
CA TYR A 180 -10.12 7.57 -7.67
C TYR A 180 -10.39 6.90 -9.02
N PHE A 181 -10.59 5.60 -8.95
CA PHE A 181 -10.57 4.69 -10.08
C PHE A 181 -11.78 3.79 -10.04
N ARG A 182 -12.30 3.43 -11.20
CA ARG A 182 -13.33 2.40 -11.30
C ARG A 182 -12.70 1.04 -11.01
N VAL A 183 -13.35 0.22 -10.17
CA VAL A 183 -12.85 -1.11 -9.81
C VAL A 183 -12.83 -2.05 -11.01
N SER A 184 -13.88 -2.02 -11.83
CA SER A 184 -14.08 -2.97 -12.94
C SER A 184 -13.01 -2.91 -14.05
N ASP A 185 -12.48 -1.73 -14.38
CA ASP A 185 -11.53 -1.54 -15.48
C ASP A 185 -10.27 -0.75 -15.09
N LYS A 186 -10.13 -0.40 -13.80
CA LYS A 186 -9.05 0.44 -13.27
C LYS A 186 -8.94 1.80 -13.97
N GLN A 187 -10.00 2.28 -14.63
CA GLN A 187 -10.01 3.58 -15.28
C GLN A 187 -9.98 4.69 -14.22
N SER A 188 -9.06 5.64 -14.36
CA SER A 188 -9.08 6.87 -13.56
C SER A 188 -10.35 7.67 -13.85
N LEU A 189 -11.09 7.97 -12.80
CA LEU A 189 -12.33 8.76 -12.86
C LEU A 189 -12.11 10.22 -12.45
N GLY A 190 -10.93 10.52 -11.91
CA GLY A 190 -10.53 11.85 -11.48
C GLY A 190 -9.65 11.79 -10.25
N GLY A 191 -9.43 12.98 -9.69
CA GLY A 191 -8.64 13.17 -8.50
C GLY A 191 -8.49 14.64 -8.15
N CYS A 192 -7.79 14.91 -7.06
CA CYS A 192 -7.37 16.24 -6.68
C CYS A 192 -5.96 16.21 -6.08
N ASP A 193 -5.25 17.31 -6.29
CA ASP A 193 -3.90 17.51 -5.77
C ASP A 193 -3.88 18.79 -4.95
N ASN A 194 -3.24 18.72 -3.78
CA ASN A 194 -3.10 19.86 -2.89
C ASN A 194 -1.67 19.96 -2.36
N VAL A 195 -1.21 21.19 -2.19
CA VAL A 195 0.12 21.50 -1.67
C VAL A 195 0.05 21.90 -0.20
N PHE A 196 1.01 21.41 0.58
CA PHE A 196 1.17 21.69 2.00
C PHE A 196 2.64 21.93 2.32
N TYR A 197 2.92 22.75 3.31
CA TYR A 197 4.29 23.03 3.78
C TYR A 197 4.63 22.30 5.08
N GLU A 198 3.69 21.49 5.58
CA GLU A 198 3.83 20.65 6.77
C GLU A 198 3.30 19.24 6.47
N LYS A 199 4.11 18.21 6.74
CA LYS A 199 3.75 16.78 6.56
C LYS A 199 2.39 16.44 7.19
N ARG A 200 2.16 16.90 8.43
CA ARG A 200 0.91 16.61 9.17
C ARG A 200 -0.33 17.19 8.50
N GLN A 201 -0.23 18.35 7.85
CA GLN A 201 -1.35 18.94 7.13
C GLN A 201 -1.67 18.16 5.86
N ALA A 202 -0.63 17.74 5.12
CA ALA A 202 -0.80 16.91 3.93
C ALA A 202 -1.52 15.61 4.25
N MET A 203 -1.07 14.89 5.28
CA MET A 203 -1.71 13.65 5.75
C MET A 203 -3.16 13.87 6.15
N ARG A 204 -3.45 14.96 6.87
CA ARG A 204 -4.81 15.28 7.30
C ARG A 204 -5.76 15.60 6.16
N SER A 205 -5.29 16.25 5.09
CA SER A 205 -6.16 16.58 3.96
C SER A 205 -6.79 15.36 3.30
N LEU A 206 -6.10 14.21 3.35
CA LEU A 206 -6.63 12.95 2.85
C LEU A 206 -7.81 12.47 3.70
N VAL A 207 -7.74 12.66 5.02
CA VAL A 207 -8.81 12.34 5.96
C VAL A 207 -10.00 13.27 5.77
N ASP A 208 -9.75 14.58 5.69
CA ASP A 208 -10.79 15.58 5.53
C ASP A 208 -11.62 15.33 4.27
N TYR A 209 -11.03 14.77 3.20
CA TYR A 209 -11.76 14.35 2.01
C TYR A 209 -12.84 13.31 2.33
N PHE A 210 -12.48 12.26 3.06
CA PHE A 210 -13.40 11.17 3.43
C PHE A 210 -14.44 11.57 4.48
N VAL A 211 -14.16 12.61 5.28
CA VAL A 211 -15.09 13.13 6.29
C VAL A 211 -16.13 14.08 5.68
N ASN A 212 -15.71 14.90 4.69
CA ASN A 212 -16.55 15.94 4.09
C ASN A 212 -17.31 15.47 2.86
N GLU A 213 -16.77 14.53 2.09
CA GLU A 213 -17.47 13.96 0.94
C GLU A 213 -18.30 12.74 1.38
N ASN A 214 -19.60 12.75 1.07
CA ASN A 214 -20.47 11.58 1.20
C ASN A 214 -19.96 10.48 0.25
N MET A 215 -19.02 9.66 0.74
CA MET A 215 -18.47 8.45 0.10
C MET A 215 -19.55 7.53 -0.48
N GLU A 216 -20.76 7.59 0.08
CA GLU A 216 -21.95 6.83 -0.35
C GLU A 216 -22.37 7.04 -1.82
N LYS A 217 -21.80 8.02 -2.53
CA LYS A 217 -22.24 8.37 -3.89
C LYS A 217 -21.57 7.56 -5.01
N LEU A 218 -20.44 6.88 -4.76
CA LEU A 218 -19.70 6.19 -5.80
C LEU A 218 -19.51 4.71 -5.46
N LYS A 219 -20.43 3.88 -5.98
CA LYS A 219 -20.27 2.42 -6.05
C LYS A 219 -19.29 2.05 -7.16
N ASP A 220 -18.56 0.94 -7.02
CA ASP A 220 -17.56 0.45 -7.98
C ASP A 220 -16.32 1.35 -8.13
N VAL A 221 -15.89 2.00 -7.04
CA VAL A 221 -14.73 2.91 -7.04
C VAL A 221 -13.74 2.54 -5.94
N TYR A 222 -12.45 2.66 -6.20
CA TYR A 222 -11.42 2.69 -5.16
C TYR A 222 -10.62 3.99 -5.26
N TYR A 223 -10.13 4.46 -4.13
CA TYR A 223 -9.33 5.65 -3.98
C TYR A 223 -7.88 5.27 -3.75
N VAL A 224 -6.95 6.05 -4.30
CA VAL A 224 -5.52 5.97 -4.01
C VAL A 224 -5.12 7.31 -3.43
N CYS A 225 -4.70 7.28 -2.17
CA CYS A 225 -4.30 8.43 -1.38
C CYS A 225 -2.79 8.43 -1.26
N GLU A 226 -2.13 9.48 -1.73
CA GLU A 226 -0.68 9.55 -1.76
C GLU A 226 -0.17 10.86 -1.21
N VAL A 227 0.96 10.84 -0.51
CA VAL A 227 1.68 12.05 -0.14
C VAL A 227 3.14 11.94 -0.57
N ARG A 228 3.62 12.99 -1.24
CA ARG A 228 4.96 13.09 -1.81
C ARG A 228 5.69 14.28 -1.20
N LEU A 229 6.97 14.12 -0.90
CA LEU A 229 7.87 15.24 -0.62
C LEU A 229 8.38 15.79 -1.95
N PHE A 230 7.88 16.95 -2.37
CA PHE A 230 8.32 17.61 -3.59
C PHE A 230 9.55 18.47 -3.32
N ALA A 231 10.72 17.86 -3.54
CA ALA A 231 12.03 18.45 -3.28
C ALA A 231 12.90 18.51 -4.56
N PRO A 232 12.47 19.23 -5.62
CA PRO A 232 13.30 19.45 -6.80
C PRO A 232 14.55 20.28 -6.46
N THR A 233 15.45 20.38 -7.43
CA THR A 233 16.69 21.16 -7.29
C THR A 233 16.40 22.64 -7.02
N PHE A 234 17.33 23.35 -6.39
CA PHE A 234 17.17 24.78 -6.12
C PHE A 234 16.89 25.60 -7.39
N GLU A 235 17.58 25.28 -8.49
CA GLU A 235 17.41 25.94 -9.79
C GLU A 235 16.00 25.73 -10.35
N GLU A 236 15.48 24.50 -10.25
CA GLU A 236 14.14 24.13 -10.70
C GLU A 236 13.05 24.84 -9.88
N ARG A 237 13.20 24.95 -8.55
CA ARG A 237 12.24 25.68 -7.69
C ARG A 237 12.02 27.12 -8.15
N MET A 238 13.08 27.76 -8.64
CA MET A 238 13.03 29.16 -9.11
C MET A 238 12.32 29.31 -10.46
N THR A 239 12.06 28.21 -11.18
CA THR A 239 11.33 28.25 -12.46
C THR A 239 9.81 28.31 -12.30
N TYR A 240 9.29 27.94 -11.13
CA TYR A 240 7.86 27.96 -10.83
C TYR A 240 7.42 29.34 -10.33
N PRO A 241 6.60 30.10 -11.07
CA PRO A 241 6.10 31.40 -10.61
C PRO A 241 5.14 31.30 -9.40
N ASP A 242 4.42 30.19 -9.28
CA ASP A 242 3.43 29.95 -8.23
C ASP A 242 3.17 28.45 -8.03
N THR A 243 2.36 28.09 -7.03
CA THR A 243 1.99 26.69 -6.75
C THR A 243 1.31 26.01 -7.93
N GLN A 244 0.47 26.72 -8.70
CA GLN A 244 -0.26 26.13 -9.83
C GLN A 244 0.71 25.70 -10.94
N SER A 245 1.73 26.51 -11.19
CA SER A 245 2.75 26.19 -12.18
C SER A 245 3.53 24.90 -11.89
N ILE A 246 3.56 24.43 -10.63
CA ILE A 246 4.14 23.13 -10.30
C ILE A 246 3.31 22.03 -10.96
N PHE A 247 1.99 22.07 -10.84
CA PHE A 247 1.11 21.07 -11.42
C PHE A 247 1.10 21.11 -12.96
N ASP A 248 1.32 22.29 -13.53
CA ASP A 248 1.32 22.47 -14.99
C ASP A 248 2.66 22.12 -15.64
N LEU A 249 3.78 22.32 -14.93
CA LEU A 249 5.14 22.24 -15.50
C LEU A 249 5.98 21.09 -14.95
N SER A 250 5.63 20.53 -13.79
CA SER A 250 6.35 19.42 -13.16
C SER A 250 5.67 18.09 -13.41
N ASP A 251 6.45 17.04 -13.65
CA ASP A 251 5.98 15.66 -13.54
C ASP A 251 6.17 15.16 -12.10
N TYR A 252 5.53 15.86 -11.15
CA TYR A 252 5.64 15.51 -9.73
C TYR A 252 5.08 14.10 -9.44
N SER A 253 4.28 13.54 -10.35
CA SER A 253 3.75 12.17 -10.27
C SER A 253 4.85 11.10 -10.25
N MET A 254 6.00 11.40 -10.88
CA MET A 254 7.20 10.54 -10.89
C MET A 254 7.94 10.55 -9.56
N VAL A 255 7.64 11.50 -8.67
CA VAL A 255 8.20 11.50 -7.31
C VAL A 255 7.55 10.38 -6.52
N LYS A 256 8.37 9.48 -5.99
CA LYS A 256 7.90 8.36 -5.17
C LYS A 256 7.18 8.92 -3.93
N PRO A 257 5.93 8.51 -3.66
CA PRO A 257 5.25 8.90 -2.43
C PRO A 257 5.94 8.27 -1.22
N TYR A 258 6.00 9.01 -0.13
CA TYR A 258 6.40 8.46 1.17
C TYR A 258 5.20 7.83 1.90
N TYR A 259 3.98 8.27 1.57
CA TYR A 259 2.73 7.67 2.02
C TYR A 259 1.89 7.29 0.80
N SER A 260 1.43 6.04 0.73
CA SER A 260 0.47 5.58 -0.29
C SER A 260 -0.49 4.59 0.33
N HIS A 261 -1.79 4.81 0.14
CA HIS A 261 -2.82 3.95 0.69
C HIS A 261 -4.02 3.85 -0.25
N GLN A 262 -4.47 2.62 -0.50
CA GLN A 262 -5.66 2.36 -1.31
C GLN A 262 -6.88 2.15 -0.40
N VAL A 263 -7.98 2.83 -0.71
CA VAL A 263 -9.25 2.74 0.02
C VAL A 263 -10.33 2.25 -0.94
N ASN A 264 -10.85 1.06 -0.71
CA ASN A 264 -11.95 0.49 -1.51
C ASN A 264 -13.30 1.03 -1.02
N SER A 265 -14.11 1.63 -1.90
CA SER A 265 -15.52 1.96 -1.62
C SER A 265 -16.39 0.72 -1.88
N ILE A 266 -17.22 0.35 -0.90
CA ILE A 266 -18.13 -0.82 -0.97
C ILE A 266 -19.39 -0.46 -1.76
#